data_AF-A0A4R7K7N7-F1
#
_entry.id   AF-A0A4R7K7N7-F1
#
_cell.length_a   1.000
_cell.length_b   1.000
_cell.length_c   1.000
_cell.angle_alpha   90.00
_cell.angle_beta   90.00
_cell.angle_gamma   90.00
#
_symmetry.space_group_name_H-M   'P 1'
#
loop_
_entity.id
_entity.type
_entity.pdbx_description
1 polymer ?
#
loop_
_entity_poly.entity_id
_entity_poly.type
_entity_poly.pdbx_seq_one_letter_code
_entity_poly.pdbx_strand_id
1 'polypeptide(L)'
;MSYIDKFEFEDFDYLDQHEEGFKCWQTDYRLLRERDEEAARLAFEGGLRDFKESCMQREKEKQLPRQQPLFSEEQLANWGN
;
A
#
# COMPACT_ATOMS: atom_id res chain seq x y z
N MET A 1 6.41 -0.67 -39.23
CA MET A 1 5.70 -0.94 -37.96
C MET A 1 5.20 0.40 -37.44
N SER A 2 3.89 0.50 -37.21
CA SER A 2 3.26 1.67 -36.60
C SER A 2 3.65 1.74 -35.12
N TYR A 3 3.66 2.93 -34.51
CA TYR A 3 3.89 3.05 -33.06
C TYR A 3 2.76 2.39 -32.24
N ILE A 4 1.56 2.38 -32.84
CA ILE A 4 0.35 1.76 -32.33
C ILE A 4 0.50 0.23 -32.20
N ASP A 5 1.39 -0.40 -32.98
CA ASP A 5 1.62 -1.85 -32.91
C ASP A 5 2.21 -2.30 -31.55
N LYS A 6 2.65 -1.35 -30.71
CA LYS A 6 3.19 -1.60 -29.37
C LYS A 6 2.15 -1.51 -28.26
N PHE A 7 0.93 -1.08 -28.57
CA PHE A 7 -0.12 -0.87 -27.60
C PHE A 7 -0.83 -2.18 -27.27
N GLU A 8 -1.10 -2.38 -25.98
CA GLU A 8 -1.95 -3.46 -25.53
C GLU A 8 -3.42 -3.06 -25.67
N PHE A 9 -4.33 -4.03 -25.60
CA PHE A 9 -5.76 -3.78 -25.77
C PHE A 9 -6.30 -2.69 -24.81
N GLU A 10 -5.80 -2.69 -23.57
CA GLU A 10 -6.17 -1.74 -22.52
C GLU A 10 -5.70 -0.30 -22.82
N ASP A 11 -4.60 -0.15 -23.56
CA ASP A 11 -4.11 1.15 -24.01
C ASP A 11 -5.05 1.74 -25.06
N PHE A 12 -5.59 0.91 -25.95
CA PHE A 12 -6.57 1.36 -26.94
C PHE A 12 -7.87 1.83 -26.29
N ASP A 13 -8.42 1.03 -25.37
CA ASP A 13 -9.65 1.38 -24.68
C ASP A 13 -9.49 2.69 -23.89
N TYR A 14 -8.34 2.90 -23.26
CA TYR A 14 -8.05 4.14 -22.53
C TYR A 14 -7.93 5.36 -23.47
N LEU A 15 -7.18 5.23 -24.57
CA LEU A 15 -7.00 6.33 -25.52
C LEU A 15 -8.30 6.67 -26.27
N ASP A 16 -9.15 5.69 -26.57
CA ASP A 16 -10.45 5.91 -27.24
C ASP A 16 -11.41 6.73 -26.36
N GLN A 17 -11.36 6.50 -25.05
CA GLN A 17 -12.19 7.22 -24.07
C GLN A 17 -11.64 8.62 -23.71
N HIS A 18 -10.37 8.91 -24.05
CA HIS A 18 -9.71 10.15 -23.70
C HIS A 18 -9.88 11.21 -24.81
N GLU A 19 -10.27 12.45 -24.47
CA GLU A 19 -10.54 13.50 -25.48
C GLU A 19 -9.34 13.86 -26.37
N GLU A 20 -8.14 13.57 -25.86
CA GLU A 20 -6.86 13.82 -26.52
C GLU A 20 -6.24 12.58 -27.17
N GLY A 21 -6.84 11.41 -27.02
CA GLY A 21 -6.30 10.16 -27.53
C GLY A 21 -6.36 10.04 -29.06
N PHE A 22 -5.42 9.27 -29.61
CA PHE A 22 -5.23 9.02 -31.03
C PHE A 22 -5.00 10.25 -31.91
N LYS A 23 -4.71 11.41 -31.31
CA LYS A 23 -4.36 12.63 -32.06
C LYS A 23 -2.94 12.54 -32.61
N CYS A 24 -1.98 12.14 -31.78
CA CYS A 24 -0.61 11.90 -32.18
C CYS A 24 0.15 11.06 -31.14
N TRP A 25 1.19 10.37 -31.62
CA TRP A 25 1.99 9.47 -30.79
C TRP A 25 2.54 10.15 -29.53
N GLN A 26 2.97 11.41 -29.60
CA GLN A 26 3.54 12.13 -28.46
C GLN A 26 2.52 12.29 -27.33
N THR A 27 1.29 12.67 -27.69
CA THR A 27 0.19 12.82 -26.74
C THR A 27 -0.21 11.46 -26.18
N ASP A 28 -0.35 10.45 -27.04
CA ASP A 28 -0.76 9.11 -26.62
C ASP A 28 0.22 8.51 -25.61
N TYR A 29 1.53 8.56 -25.87
CA TYR A 29 2.54 8.10 -24.91
C TYR A 29 2.54 8.90 -23.61
N ARG A 30 2.30 10.22 -23.67
CA ARG A 30 2.18 11.03 -22.45
C ARG A 30 1.00 10.57 -21.60
N LEU A 31 -0.17 10.38 -22.21
CA LEU A 31 -1.39 9.96 -21.53
C LEU A 31 -1.24 8.58 -20.90
N LEU A 32 -0.65 7.62 -21.63
CA LEU A 32 -0.40 6.27 -21.11
C LEU A 32 0.58 6.29 -19.93
N ARG A 33 1.65 7.09 -20.03
CA ARG A 33 2.60 7.25 -18.92
C ARG A 33 1.94 7.86 -17.69
N GLU A 34 1.11 8.89 -17.86
CA GLU A 34 0.39 9.55 -16.75
C GLU A 34 -0.58 8.57 -16.07
N ARG A 35 -1.28 7.71 -16.84
CA ARG A 35 -2.10 6.62 -16.31
C ARG A 35 -1.28 5.66 -15.44
N ASP A 36 -0.14 5.22 -15.92
CA ASP A 36 0.71 4.27 -15.22
C ASP A 36 1.33 4.88 -13.94
N GLU A 37 1.73 6.16 -14.00
CA GLU A 37 2.21 6.91 -12.85
C GLU A 37 1.12 7.06 -11.76
N GLU A 38 -0.12 7.34 -12.16
CA GLU A 38 -1.25 7.44 -11.25
C GLU A 38 -1.61 6.08 -10.62
N ALA A 39 -1.62 5.01 -11.41
CA ALA A 39 -1.81 3.65 -10.91
C ALA A 39 -0.73 3.25 -9.89
N ALA A 40 0.55 3.58 -10.18
CA ALA A 40 1.65 3.35 -9.25
C ALA A 40 1.53 4.17 -7.97
N ARG A 41 1.11 5.44 -8.07
CA ARG A 41 0.85 6.31 -6.92
C ARG A 41 -0.24 5.74 -6.02
N LEU A 42 -1.36 5.31 -6.60
CA LEU A 42 -2.48 4.71 -5.86
C LEU A 42 -2.08 3.39 -5.19
N ALA A 43 -1.30 2.54 -5.87
CA ALA A 43 -0.79 1.31 -5.30
C ALA A 43 0.14 1.58 -4.10
N PHE A 44 1.01 2.58 -4.20
CA PHE A 44 1.89 2.99 -3.11
C PHE A 44 1.10 3.55 -1.90
N GLU A 45 0.12 4.43 -2.15
CA GLU A 45 -0.74 4.97 -1.09
C GLU A 45 -1.59 3.88 -0.42
N GLY A 46 -2.11 2.93 -1.19
CA GLY A 46 -2.81 1.76 -0.67
C GLY A 46 -1.91 0.93 0.24
N GLY A 47 -0.70 0.58 -0.22
CA GLY A 47 0.27 -0.17 0.58
C GLY A 47 0.71 0.55 1.87
N LEU A 48 0.82 1.89 1.84
CA LEU A 48 1.13 2.69 3.03
C LEU A 48 -0.02 2.67 4.05
N ARG A 49 -1.28 2.70 3.60
CA ARG A 49 -2.46 2.58 4.47
C ARG A 49 -2.48 1.21 5.16
N ASP A 50 -2.28 0.14 4.40
CA ASP A 50 -2.28 -1.23 4.92
C ASP A 50 -1.16 -1.45 5.95
N PHE A 51 0.04 -0.91 5.67
CA PHE A 51 1.15 -0.93 6.62
C PHE A 51 0.83 -0.18 7.92
N LYS A 52 0.25 1.01 7.82
CA LYS A 52 -0.13 1.82 8.99
C LYS A 52 -1.19 1.13 9.84
N GLU A 53 -2.17 0.49 9.22
CA GLU A 53 -3.22 -0.26 9.92
C GLU A 53 -2.65 -1.49 10.64
N SER A 54 -1.73 -2.22 9.99
CA SER A 54 -0.99 -3.34 10.59
C SER A 54 -0.18 -2.93 11.83
N CYS A 55 0.52 -1.79 11.77
CA CYS A 55 1.26 -1.26 12.92
C CYS A 55 0.34 -0.92 14.11
N MET A 56 -0.81 -0.29 13.84
CA MET A 56 -1.79 0.08 14.87
C MET A 56 -2.46 -1.14 15.52
N GLN A 57 -2.67 -2.23 14.79
CA GLN A 57 -3.17 -3.49 15.35
C GLN A 57 -2.16 -4.13 16.31
N ARG A 58 -0.86 -4.13 15.97
CA ARG A 58 0.20 -4.63 16.87
C ARG A 58 0.35 -3.82 18.16
N GLU A 59 0.08 -2.53 18.15
CA GLU A 59 0.11 -1.70 19.36
C GLU A 59 -1.05 -2.00 20.31
N LYS A 60 -2.24 -2.36 19.78
CA LYS A 60 -3.38 -2.78 20.59
C LYS A 60 -3.15 -4.12 21.30
N GLU A 61 -2.40 -5.04 20.68
CA GLU A 61 -2.06 -6.33 21.30
C GLU A 61 -1.04 -6.22 22.44
N LYS A 62 -0.27 -5.11 22.51
CA LYS A 62 0.75 -4.90 23.56
C LYS A 62 0.22 -4.24 24.84
N GLN A 63 -1.07 -3.88 24.91
CA GLN A 63 -1.71 -3.50 26.17
C GLN A 63 -2.07 -4.76 26.98
N LEU A 64 -1.06 -5.52 27.39
CA LEU A 64 -1.24 -6.53 28.42
C LEU A 64 -1.67 -5.82 29.71
N PRO A 65 -2.79 -6.18 30.34
CA PRO A 65 -3.13 -5.64 31.65
C PRO A 65 -1.96 -5.93 32.58
N ARG A 66 -1.55 -4.92 33.36
CA ARG A 66 -0.47 -5.03 34.36
C ARG A 66 -0.79 -6.25 35.23
N GLN A 67 -0.15 -7.37 34.93
CA GLN A 67 -0.39 -8.60 35.66
C GLN A 67 0.04 -8.31 37.09
N GLN A 68 -0.84 -8.63 38.04
CA GLN A 68 -0.47 -8.65 39.44
C GLN A 68 0.81 -9.50 39.59
N PRO A 69 1.71 -9.16 40.53
CA PRO A 69 2.92 -9.94 40.72
C PRO A 69 2.56 -11.42 40.86
N LEU A 70 3.20 -12.27 40.03
CA LEU A 70 2.96 -13.71 39.99
C LEU A 70 3.35 -14.42 41.29
N PHE A 71 4.04 -13.73 42.18
CA PHE A 71 4.50 -14.26 43.47
C PHE A 71 3.88 -13.47 44.61
N SER A 72 3.39 -14.18 45.63
CA SER A 72 3.00 -13.57 46.89
C SER A 72 4.23 -13.14 47.68
N GLU A 73 4.07 -12.17 48.59
CA GLU A 73 5.18 -11.66 49.43
C GLU A 73 5.88 -12.76 50.24
N GLU A 74 5.14 -13.79 50.65
CA GLU A 74 5.66 -14.97 51.37
C GLU A 74 6.60 -15.84 50.53
N GLN A 75 6.42 -15.89 49.20
CA GLN A 75 7.30 -16.66 48.31
C GLN A 75 8.63 -15.95 48.08
N LEU A 76 8.64 -14.62 48.09
CA LEU A 76 9.86 -13.81 47.96
C LEU A 76 10.70 -13.83 49.24
N ALA A 77 10.07 -13.93 50.41
CA ALA A 77 10.75 -14.00 51.70
C ALA A 77 11.59 -15.28 51.88
N ASN A 78 11.24 -16.39 51.23
CA ASN A 78 11.92 -17.67 51.37
C ASN A 78 13.17 -17.83 50.48
N TRP A 79 13.45 -16.90 49.57
CA TRP A 79 14.63 -16.93 48.70
C TRP A 79 15.82 -16.11 49.25
N GLY A 80 15.65 -15.50 50.43
CA GLY A 80 16.65 -14.64 51.09
C GLY A 80 17.28 -15.23 52.35
N ASN A 81 17.31 -16.56 52.51
CA ASN A 81 18.11 -17.25 53.54
C ASN A 81 19.12 -18.20 52.88
#